data_AF-A0A5C6DW54-F1
#
_entry.id   AF-A0A5C6DW54-F1
#
_cell.length_a   1.000
_cell.length_b   1.000
_cell.length_c   1.000
_cell.angle_alpha   90.00
_cell.angle_beta   90.00
_cell.angle_gamma   90.00
#
_symmetry.space_group_name_H-M   'P 1'
#
loop_
_entity.id
_entity.type
_entity.pdbx_description
1 polymer ?
#
loop_
_entity_poly.entity_id
_entity_poly.type
_entity_poly.pdbx_seq_one_letter_code
_entity_poly.pdbx_strand_id
1 'polypeptide(L)'
;MKKPFETIRVEVATVSNFLAITFLFLPAIVGLTSCVTAYGDDLPFRITTKRDDDKVEVKVEEGKTHFTVQSPVGISQAIIERSGENWPTTVMLRLRLKGLEKFKVTDGKITLEASVSSQDGKVRLWKDGKEDSPLDSKHPYWMEIRMVGKDGKPVKTIPLKEGYFEMKLPKALFEDNPKSITLSWIDFYR
;
A
#
# COMPACT_ATOMS: atom_id res chain seq x y z
N MET A 1 -55.35 -56.60 -3.34
CA MET A 1 -55.15 -57.26 -2.02
C MET A 1 -54.94 -56.15 -1.00
N LYS A 2 -56.03 -55.58 -0.47
CA LYS A 2 -56.57 -55.73 0.90
C LYS A 2 -55.58 -55.31 2.03
N LYS A 3 -56.00 -54.23 2.69
CA LYS A 3 -55.55 -53.42 3.85
C LYS A 3 -55.35 -54.23 5.18
N PRO A 4 -55.47 -53.67 6.43
CA PRO A 4 -55.07 -52.41 7.13
C PRO A 4 -54.48 -52.66 8.57
N PHE A 5 -54.43 -51.58 9.38
CA PHE A 5 -54.44 -51.47 10.87
C PHE A 5 -53.05 -51.37 11.55
N GLU A 6 -52.83 -50.53 12.58
CA GLU A 6 -53.76 -50.10 13.62
C GLU A 6 -53.32 -48.77 14.30
N THR A 7 -54.31 -48.00 14.70
CA THR A 7 -54.21 -46.81 15.56
C THR A 7 -54.37 -47.23 17.02
N ILE A 8 -53.55 -46.75 17.95
CA ILE A 8 -53.96 -46.64 19.36
C ILE A 8 -53.55 -45.28 19.92
N ARG A 9 -54.55 -44.63 20.53
CA ARG A 9 -54.58 -43.34 21.22
C ARG A 9 -54.76 -43.68 22.70
N VAL A 10 -54.03 -43.06 23.63
CA VAL A 10 -54.43 -43.02 25.06
C VAL A 10 -54.11 -41.66 25.67
N GLU A 11 -55.05 -41.23 26.51
CA GLU A 11 -55.31 -39.93 27.14
C GLU A 11 -54.32 -39.42 28.19
N VAL A 12 -54.23 -38.08 28.21
CA VAL A 12 -54.42 -37.13 29.32
C VAL A 12 -54.31 -37.64 30.76
N ALA A 13 -53.43 -36.99 31.54
CA ALA A 13 -53.72 -36.63 32.92
C ALA A 13 -53.01 -35.32 33.30
N THR A 14 -53.82 -34.30 33.59
CA THR A 14 -53.46 -33.02 34.19
C THR A 14 -53.40 -33.17 35.71
N VAL A 15 -52.35 -32.72 36.40
CA VAL A 15 -52.46 -32.21 37.78
C VAL A 15 -51.46 -31.07 38.02
N SER A 16 -52.03 -29.93 38.39
CA SER A 16 -51.43 -28.67 38.84
C SER A 16 -50.92 -28.76 40.28
N ASN A 17 -49.82 -28.08 40.63
CA ASN A 17 -49.81 -27.08 41.71
C ASN A 17 -48.43 -26.42 41.96
N PHE A 18 -48.47 -25.08 41.98
CA PHE A 18 -47.78 -24.11 42.85
C PHE A 18 -46.35 -24.41 43.34
N LEU A 19 -45.37 -23.53 43.05
CA LEU A 19 -45.03 -22.34 43.86
C LEU A 19 -43.74 -21.66 43.33
N ALA A 20 -43.63 -20.36 43.63
CA ALA A 20 -42.40 -19.55 43.77
C ALA A 20 -41.80 -18.81 42.56
N ILE A 21 -42.01 -17.49 42.63
CA ILE A 21 -41.40 -16.37 41.91
C ILE A 21 -39.90 -16.26 42.21
N THR A 22 -39.06 -16.02 41.20
CA THR A 22 -37.92 -15.10 41.32
C THR A 22 -37.59 -14.47 39.96
N PHE A 23 -37.83 -13.17 39.84
CA PHE A 23 -37.31 -12.33 38.76
C PHE A 23 -35.80 -12.18 38.94
N LEU A 24 -35.01 -12.40 37.88
CA LEU A 24 -33.61 -11.96 37.85
C LEU A 24 -33.27 -11.39 36.47
N PHE A 25 -32.71 -10.18 36.53
CA PHE A 25 -32.47 -9.22 35.45
C PHE A 25 -31.50 -9.73 34.37
N LEU A 26 -31.77 -9.37 33.11
CA LEU A 26 -30.81 -9.40 31.99
C LEU A 26 -29.65 -8.41 32.23
N PRO A 27 -28.48 -8.67 31.61
CA PRO A 27 -28.09 -7.75 30.54
C PRO A 27 -27.66 -8.48 29.25
N ALA A 28 -28.12 -7.91 28.14
CA ALA A 28 -27.75 -8.25 26.78
C ALA A 28 -26.23 -8.11 26.58
N ILE A 29 -25.56 -9.20 26.20
CA ILE A 29 -24.18 -9.14 25.72
C ILE A 29 -24.22 -8.59 24.30
N VAL A 30 -23.95 -7.29 24.19
CA VAL A 30 -23.68 -6.59 22.94
C VAL A 30 -22.46 -7.23 22.28
N GLY A 31 -22.65 -7.75 21.07
CA GLY A 31 -21.58 -8.34 20.27
C GLY A 31 -20.53 -7.29 19.91
N LEU A 32 -19.28 -7.52 20.31
CA LEU A 32 -18.12 -6.83 19.74
C LEU A 32 -17.82 -7.48 18.38
N THR A 33 -18.49 -7.00 17.34
CA THR A 33 -18.12 -7.27 15.95
C THR A 33 -16.98 -6.32 15.57
N SER A 34 -15.74 -6.68 15.90
CA SER A 34 -14.56 -6.00 15.37
C SER A 34 -14.23 -6.56 14.00
N CYS A 35 -15.05 -6.21 13.01
CA CYS A 35 -14.73 -6.40 11.59
C CYS A 35 -14.59 -5.01 10.96
N VAL A 36 -13.37 -4.45 10.97
CA VAL A 36 -13.02 -3.35 10.06
C VAL A 36 -11.80 -3.80 9.27
N THR A 37 -12.06 -4.57 8.22
CA THR A 37 -11.19 -4.66 7.05
C THR A 37 -11.69 -3.63 6.05
N ALA A 38 -11.20 -2.40 6.13
CA ALA A 38 -11.34 -1.46 5.02
C ALA A 38 -10.32 -1.86 3.95
N TYR A 39 -10.73 -2.76 3.05
CA TYR A 39 -9.94 -3.25 1.93
C TYR A 39 -10.76 -3.04 0.66
N GLY A 40 -10.24 -2.28 -0.30
CA GLY A 40 -10.73 -2.35 -1.69
C GLY A 40 -10.96 -1.02 -2.40
N ASP A 41 -12.13 -0.41 -2.23
CA ASP A 41 -12.71 0.38 -3.35
C ASP A 41 -12.61 1.90 -3.25
N ASP A 42 -12.21 2.48 -2.11
CA ASP A 42 -12.21 3.95 -1.88
C ASP A 42 -10.81 4.57 -1.78
N LEU A 43 -9.76 3.89 -2.27
CA LEU A 43 -8.43 4.51 -2.29
C LEU A 43 -8.45 5.75 -3.21
N PRO A 44 -7.90 6.90 -2.77
CA PRO A 44 -7.90 8.13 -3.58
C PRO A 44 -6.92 8.07 -4.77
N PHE A 45 -6.49 6.87 -5.17
CA PHE A 45 -5.58 6.64 -6.27
C PHE A 45 -5.98 5.41 -7.08
N ARG A 46 -5.90 5.54 -8.41
CA ARG A 46 -5.91 4.41 -9.34
C ARG A 46 -4.48 4.12 -9.76
N ILE A 47 -4.08 2.85 -9.71
CA ILE A 47 -2.71 2.43 -10.04
C ILE A 47 -2.75 1.42 -11.18
N THR A 48 -1.94 1.66 -12.20
CA THR A 48 -1.74 0.75 -13.32
C THR A 48 -0.27 0.37 -13.38
N THR A 49 0.06 -0.92 -13.27
CA THR A 49 1.41 -1.43 -13.48
C THR A 49 1.59 -1.90 -14.92
N LYS A 50 2.80 -1.78 -15.45
CA LYS A 50 3.11 -2.28 -16.80
C LYS A 50 3.14 -3.80 -16.85
N ARG A 51 3.58 -4.44 -15.75
CA ARG A 51 3.57 -5.89 -15.61
C ARG A 51 2.53 -6.30 -14.58
N ASP A 52 1.96 -7.47 -14.79
CA ASP A 52 0.95 -8.10 -13.93
C ASP A 52 1.53 -8.64 -12.61
N ASP A 53 2.83 -8.98 -12.61
CA ASP A 53 3.57 -9.46 -11.44
C ASP A 53 4.10 -8.34 -10.53
N ASP A 54 4.07 -7.09 -10.98
CA ASP A 54 4.33 -5.93 -10.13
C ASP A 54 3.13 -5.64 -9.23
N LYS A 55 3.41 -5.23 -7.99
CA LYS A 55 2.37 -4.82 -7.03
C LYS A 55 2.71 -3.47 -6.42
N VAL A 56 1.69 -2.64 -6.22
CA VAL A 56 1.84 -1.38 -5.48
C VAL A 56 0.89 -1.38 -4.30
N GLU A 57 1.46 -1.47 -3.10
CA GLU A 57 0.71 -1.32 -1.86
C GLU A 57 0.57 0.18 -1.53
N VAL A 58 -0.64 0.60 -1.18
CA VAL A 58 -0.96 1.98 -0.82
C VAL A 58 -1.32 2.04 0.66
N LYS A 59 -0.64 2.89 1.41
CA LYS A 59 -1.02 3.22 2.79
C LYS A 59 -1.29 4.71 2.91
N VAL A 60 -2.54 5.07 3.15
CA VAL A 60 -2.99 6.45 3.38
C VAL A 60 -2.99 6.73 4.88
N GLU A 61 -2.42 7.86 5.25
CA GLU A 61 -2.39 8.44 6.59
C GLU A 61 -2.81 9.92 6.47
N GLU A 62 -3.05 10.59 7.59
CA GLU A 62 -3.44 12.01 7.57
C GLU A 62 -2.37 12.87 6.86
N GLY A 63 -2.74 13.48 5.73
CA GLY A 63 -1.86 14.32 4.91
C GLY A 63 -0.67 13.61 4.26
N LYS A 64 -0.58 12.28 4.35
CA LYS A 64 0.56 11.50 3.88
C LYS A 64 0.12 10.21 3.18
N THR A 65 0.79 9.83 2.10
CA THR A 65 0.56 8.53 1.45
C THR A 65 1.88 7.84 1.16
N HIS A 66 1.93 6.54 1.43
CA HIS A 66 3.05 5.68 1.09
C HIS A 66 2.65 4.76 -0.07
N PHE A 67 3.42 4.79 -1.14
CA PHE A 67 3.38 3.81 -2.22
C PHE A 67 4.56 2.86 -2.05
N THR A 68 4.29 1.56 -1.91
CA THR A 68 5.34 0.53 -1.83
C THR A 68 5.25 -0.36 -3.05
N VAL A 69 6.24 -0.26 -3.93
CA VAL A 69 6.35 -1.06 -5.15
C VAL A 69 7.12 -2.35 -4.86
N GLN A 70 6.51 -3.47 -5.21
CA GLN A 70 7.11 -4.79 -5.28
C GLN A 70 7.27 -5.13 -6.76
N SER A 71 8.49 -5.40 -7.22
CA SER A 71 8.76 -5.73 -8.62
C SER A 71 9.66 -6.97 -8.71
N PRO A 72 9.09 -8.17 -8.89
CA PRO A 72 9.87 -9.41 -8.92
C PRO A 72 10.96 -9.42 -10.00
N VAL A 73 10.70 -8.77 -11.14
CA VAL A 73 11.61 -8.71 -12.30
C VAL A 73 12.63 -7.58 -12.18
N GLY A 74 12.39 -6.57 -11.34
CA GLY A 74 13.32 -5.47 -11.10
C GLY A 74 13.39 -4.43 -12.23
N ILE A 75 12.64 -4.56 -13.32
CA ILE A 75 12.53 -3.53 -14.38
C ILE A 75 11.09 -3.38 -14.83
N SER A 76 10.49 -2.22 -14.57
CA SER A 76 9.12 -1.95 -14.97
C SER A 76 8.71 -0.48 -14.81
N GLN A 77 7.40 -0.24 -14.83
CA GLN A 77 6.74 1.04 -14.75
C GLN A 77 5.40 0.91 -14.00
N ALA A 78 5.01 1.97 -13.29
CA ALA A 78 3.68 2.13 -12.74
C ALA A 78 3.16 3.55 -12.98
N ILE A 79 1.87 3.69 -13.25
CA ILE A 79 1.16 4.97 -13.34
C ILE A 79 0.28 5.08 -12.11
N ILE A 80 0.41 6.19 -11.39
CA ILE A 80 -0.41 6.52 -10.22
C ILE A 80 -1.25 7.73 -10.59
N GLU A 81 -2.56 7.55 -10.66
CA GLU A 81 -3.53 8.59 -10.96
C GLU A 81 -4.29 8.96 -9.70
N ARG A 82 -4.40 10.26 -9.39
CA ARG A 82 -5.22 10.71 -8.28
C ARG A 82 -6.71 10.63 -8.65
N SER A 83 -7.53 10.14 -7.73
CA SER A 83 -8.98 10.19 -7.81
C SER A 83 -9.54 11.42 -7.08
N GLY A 84 -8.86 11.86 -6.02
CA GLY A 84 -9.23 13.06 -5.25
C GLY A 84 -8.84 14.39 -5.92
N GLU A 85 -9.28 15.50 -5.31
CA GLU A 85 -9.03 16.85 -5.81
C GLU A 85 -7.55 17.22 -5.82
N ASN A 86 -6.81 16.84 -4.77
CA ASN A 86 -5.41 17.21 -4.56
C ASN A 86 -4.54 15.99 -4.23
N TRP A 87 -3.25 16.09 -4.54
CA TRP A 87 -2.26 15.18 -3.97
C TRP A 87 -2.14 15.40 -2.45
N PRO A 88 -1.80 14.35 -1.68
CA PRO A 88 -1.50 14.48 -0.26
C PRO A 88 -0.27 15.38 -0.07
N THR A 89 -0.20 16.05 1.08
CA THR A 89 0.90 16.95 1.44
C THR A 89 2.27 16.27 1.37
N THR A 90 2.33 14.97 1.69
CA THR A 90 3.55 14.16 1.59
C THR A 90 3.28 12.87 0.82
N VAL A 91 4.05 12.64 -0.23
CA VAL A 91 4.09 11.37 -0.97
C VAL A 91 5.42 10.67 -0.68
N MET A 92 5.34 9.50 -0.07
CA MET A 92 6.48 8.61 0.15
C MET A 92 6.44 7.47 -0.87
N LEU A 93 7.59 7.14 -1.41
CA LEU A 93 7.78 6.01 -2.31
C LEU A 93 8.80 5.03 -1.72
N ARG A 94 8.46 3.75 -1.74
CA ARG A 94 9.37 2.64 -1.43
C ARG A 94 9.47 1.73 -2.64
N LEU A 95 10.70 1.49 -3.12
CA LEU A 95 10.98 0.54 -4.18
C LEU A 95 11.67 -0.68 -3.58
N ARG A 96 10.99 -1.83 -3.56
CA ARG A 96 11.54 -3.11 -3.10
C ARG A 96 12.40 -3.73 -4.20
N LEU A 97 13.63 -3.26 -4.30
CA LEU A 97 14.63 -3.68 -5.29
C LEU A 97 15.94 -4.03 -4.58
N LYS A 98 16.79 -4.81 -5.23
CA LYS A 98 18.15 -5.14 -4.75
C LYS A 98 19.12 -4.00 -5.07
N GLY A 99 19.01 -3.40 -6.24
CA GLY A 99 19.76 -2.24 -6.69
C GLY A 99 18.85 -1.20 -7.36
N LEU A 100 19.37 0.01 -7.56
CA LEU A 100 18.65 1.09 -8.25
C LEU A 100 19.54 1.68 -9.34
N GLU A 101 19.61 0.99 -10.47
CA GLU A 101 20.36 1.43 -11.66
C GLU A 101 19.74 2.72 -12.21
N LYS A 102 18.42 2.71 -12.33
CA LYS A 102 17.69 3.87 -12.79
C LYS A 102 16.34 3.94 -12.09
N PHE A 103 16.01 5.12 -11.60
CA PHE A 103 14.68 5.52 -11.20
C PHE A 103 14.27 6.71 -12.05
N LYS A 104 13.00 6.75 -12.44
CA LYS A 104 12.37 7.90 -13.08
C LYS A 104 11.01 8.15 -12.46
N VAL A 105 10.70 9.41 -12.16
CA VAL A 105 9.33 9.87 -11.91
C VAL A 105 9.04 11.08 -12.78
N THR A 106 7.86 11.12 -13.39
CA THR A 106 7.41 12.26 -14.18
C THR A 106 5.94 12.55 -13.99
N ASP A 107 5.58 13.83 -14.00
CA ASP A 107 4.19 14.34 -14.03
C ASP A 107 3.72 14.68 -15.46
N GLY A 108 4.55 14.38 -16.47
CA GLY A 108 4.35 14.74 -17.87
C GLY A 108 5.03 16.03 -18.33
N LYS A 109 5.39 16.94 -17.40
CA LYS A 109 6.12 18.19 -17.70
C LYS A 109 7.56 18.12 -17.21
N ILE A 110 7.74 17.64 -15.99
CA ILE A 110 9.02 17.46 -15.33
C ILE A 110 9.33 15.97 -15.23
N THR A 111 10.60 15.63 -15.41
CA THR A 111 11.15 14.31 -15.13
C THR A 111 12.24 14.43 -14.07
N LEU A 112 12.12 13.67 -12.99
CA LEU A 112 13.22 13.45 -12.05
C LEU A 112 13.76 12.05 -12.24
N GLU A 113 15.09 11.94 -12.25
CA GLU A 113 15.80 10.70 -12.46
C GLU A 113 16.87 10.52 -11.40
N ALA A 114 17.04 9.28 -10.95
CA ALA A 114 18.05 8.97 -9.96
C ALA A 114 18.70 7.60 -10.18
N SER A 115 19.88 7.43 -9.61
CA SER A 115 20.60 6.16 -9.56
C SER A 115 21.33 6.04 -8.23
N VAL A 116 21.50 4.81 -7.73
CA VAL A 116 22.34 4.51 -6.58
C VAL A 116 23.49 3.62 -7.03
N SER A 117 24.71 4.13 -6.92
CA SER A 117 25.92 3.39 -7.30
C SER A 117 26.04 2.08 -6.51
N SER A 118 26.29 0.98 -7.20
CA SER A 118 26.51 -0.33 -6.59
C SER A 118 27.88 -0.47 -5.91
N GLN A 119 28.82 0.45 -6.17
CA GLN A 119 30.18 0.40 -5.62
C GLN A 119 30.28 1.06 -4.24
N ASP A 120 29.68 2.22 -4.08
CA ASP A 120 29.84 3.09 -2.90
C ASP A 120 28.50 3.56 -2.31
N GLY A 121 27.35 3.17 -2.89
CA GLY A 121 26.03 3.59 -2.46
C GLY A 121 25.73 5.07 -2.73
N LYS A 122 26.56 5.76 -3.52
CA LYS A 122 26.37 7.18 -3.82
C LYS A 122 25.10 7.38 -4.65
N VAL A 123 24.24 8.28 -4.16
CA VAL A 123 23.03 8.71 -4.85
C VAL A 123 23.37 9.83 -5.82
N ARG A 124 22.88 9.72 -7.06
CA ARG A 124 22.84 10.81 -8.04
C ARG A 124 21.39 11.07 -8.39
N LEU A 125 21.01 12.34 -8.48
CA LEU A 125 19.67 12.81 -8.82
C LEU A 125 19.82 13.93 -9.84
N TRP A 126 19.05 13.89 -10.91
CA TRP A 126 19.03 14.93 -11.94
C TRP A 126 17.62 15.14 -12.47
N LYS A 127 17.46 16.16 -13.30
CA LYS A 127 16.16 16.60 -13.83
C LYS A 127 16.21 16.70 -15.35
N ASP A 128 15.14 16.26 -16.00
CA ASP A 128 14.89 16.35 -17.44
C ASP A 128 16.07 15.84 -18.30
N GLY A 129 16.63 14.67 -17.94
CA GLY A 129 17.74 14.05 -18.66
C GLY A 129 19.10 14.74 -18.52
N LYS A 130 19.22 15.84 -17.75
CA LYS A 130 20.47 16.59 -17.55
C LYS A 130 21.37 15.93 -16.51
N GLU A 131 21.85 14.73 -16.81
CA GLU A 131 22.64 13.90 -15.89
C GLU A 131 23.99 14.55 -15.46
N ASP A 132 24.54 15.42 -16.31
CA ASP A 132 25.74 16.21 -16.05
C ASP A 132 25.54 17.33 -15.01
N SER A 133 24.28 17.61 -14.65
CA SER A 133 23.85 18.70 -13.78
C SER A 133 23.07 18.14 -12.57
N PRO A 134 23.72 17.40 -11.65
CA PRO A 134 23.04 16.77 -10.53
C PRO A 134 22.44 17.80 -9.58
N LEU A 135 21.28 17.48 -9.02
CA LEU A 135 20.58 18.32 -8.05
C LEU A 135 21.22 18.21 -6.66
N ASP A 136 21.41 19.35 -6.00
CA ASP A 136 21.80 19.44 -4.59
C ASP A 136 20.60 19.65 -3.66
N SER A 137 20.83 19.52 -2.35
CA SER A 137 19.78 19.56 -1.31
C SER A 137 19.00 20.87 -1.19
N LYS A 138 19.46 21.95 -1.82
CA LYS A 138 18.76 23.24 -1.84
C LYS A 138 17.79 23.35 -3.02
N HIS A 139 17.89 22.48 -4.01
CA HIS A 139 17.04 22.52 -5.19
C HIS A 139 15.61 22.06 -4.84
N PRO A 140 14.55 22.74 -5.32
CA PRO A 140 13.16 22.42 -4.96
C PRO A 140 12.69 21.02 -5.39
N TYR A 141 13.33 20.47 -6.42
CA TYR A 141 13.11 19.10 -6.89
C TYR A 141 14.08 18.07 -6.30
N TRP A 142 14.91 18.47 -5.33
CA TRP A 142 15.79 17.52 -4.67
C TRP A 142 15.00 16.50 -3.87
N MET A 143 15.45 15.26 -3.92
CA MET A 143 14.83 14.11 -3.31
C MET A 143 15.90 13.28 -2.62
N GLU A 144 15.77 13.13 -1.31
CA GLU A 144 16.61 12.20 -0.56
C GLU A 144 16.19 10.76 -0.89
N ILE A 145 17.16 9.92 -1.26
CA ILE A 145 16.97 8.48 -1.42
C ILE A 145 17.78 7.76 -0.36
N ARG A 146 17.10 6.96 0.45
CA ARG A 146 17.70 6.16 1.53
C ARG A 146 17.60 4.69 1.20
N MET A 147 18.67 3.94 1.48
CA MET A 147 18.63 2.48 1.49
C MET A 147 18.22 2.02 2.88
N VAL A 148 17.15 1.23 2.97
CA VAL A 148 16.60 0.75 4.23
C VAL A 148 16.55 -0.78 4.22
N GLY A 149 17.13 -1.39 5.25
CA GLY A 149 17.10 -2.84 5.44
C GLY A 149 15.75 -3.36 5.94
N LYS A 150 15.58 -4.68 5.96
CA LYS A 150 14.38 -5.36 6.49
C LYS A 150 14.00 -4.89 7.90
N ASP A 151 14.98 -4.59 8.74
CA ASP A 151 14.80 -4.15 10.12
C ASP A 151 14.41 -2.65 10.25
N GLY A 152 14.21 -1.97 9.11
CA GLY A 152 13.88 -0.55 9.06
C GLY A 152 15.07 0.37 9.30
N LYS A 153 16.30 -0.16 9.41
CA LYS A 153 17.50 0.65 9.64
C LYS A 153 18.19 1.03 8.33
N PRO A 154 18.90 2.17 8.30
CA PRO A 154 19.72 2.53 7.15
C PRO A 154 20.78 1.47 6.87
N VAL A 155 20.96 1.14 5.60
CA VAL A 155 22.06 0.29 5.12
C VAL A 155 22.89 1.04 4.08
N LYS A 156 24.12 0.60 3.85
CA LYS A 156 25.06 1.26 2.94
C LYS A 156 25.54 0.36 1.79
N THR A 157 25.08 -0.90 1.77
CA THR A 157 25.58 -1.92 0.86
C THR A 157 24.48 -2.41 -0.06
N ILE A 158 24.80 -2.51 -1.34
CA ILE A 158 23.98 -3.09 -2.40
C ILE A 158 24.73 -4.36 -2.90
N PRO A 159 24.04 -5.46 -3.28
CA PRO A 159 22.59 -5.63 -3.37
C PRO A 159 21.91 -5.67 -2.00
N LEU A 160 20.74 -5.02 -1.91
CA LEU A 160 19.84 -5.17 -0.77
C LEU A 160 19.34 -6.61 -0.76
N LYS A 161 19.69 -7.39 0.27
CA LYS A 161 19.17 -8.76 0.44
C LYS A 161 17.67 -8.74 0.69
N GLU A 162 17.27 -7.92 1.65
CA GLU A 162 15.89 -7.63 2.01
C GLU A 162 15.82 -6.17 2.47
N GLY A 163 14.94 -5.39 1.88
CA GLY A 163 14.89 -3.95 2.11
C GLY A 163 14.15 -3.20 1.02
N TYR A 164 14.40 -1.90 0.93
CA TYR A 164 13.86 -1.03 -0.09
C TYR A 164 14.67 0.28 -0.18
N PHE A 165 14.54 0.94 -1.32
CA PHE A 165 14.89 2.35 -1.46
C PHE A 165 13.70 3.19 -1.04
N GLU A 166 13.87 4.08 -0.07
CA GLU A 166 12.84 5.01 0.40
C GLU A 166 13.15 6.42 -0.04
N MET A 167 12.12 7.12 -0.53
CA MET A 167 12.24 8.51 -0.94
C MET A 167 10.95 9.28 -0.68
N LYS A 168 11.08 10.56 -0.31
CA LYS A 168 9.97 11.51 -0.28
C LYS A 168 9.96 12.25 -1.61
N LEU A 169 8.91 12.07 -2.40
CA LEU A 169 8.79 12.82 -3.65
C LEU A 169 8.68 14.32 -3.35
N PRO A 170 9.40 15.19 -4.07
CA PRO A 170 9.47 16.61 -3.76
C PRO A 170 8.12 17.28 -4.00
N LYS A 171 7.74 18.21 -3.14
CA LYS A 171 6.46 18.94 -3.25
C LYS A 171 6.33 19.66 -4.61
N ALA A 172 7.44 20.17 -5.14
CA ALA A 172 7.51 20.85 -6.43
C ALA A 172 7.04 19.97 -7.62
N LEU A 173 7.09 18.64 -7.49
CA LEU A 173 6.56 17.71 -8.50
C LEU A 173 5.01 17.74 -8.56
N PHE A 174 4.36 18.26 -7.53
CA PHE A 174 2.91 18.24 -7.38
C PHE A 174 2.26 19.64 -7.37
N GLU A 175 3.03 20.71 -7.57
CA GLU A 175 2.53 22.10 -7.50
C GLU A 175 1.44 22.38 -8.54
N ASP A 176 1.58 21.84 -9.74
CA ASP A 176 0.57 21.92 -10.80
C ASP A 176 -0.59 20.93 -10.61
N ASN A 177 -0.64 20.24 -9.47
CA ASN A 177 -1.64 19.23 -9.11
C ASN A 177 -1.91 18.22 -10.24
N PRO A 178 -0.87 17.54 -10.78
CA PRO A 178 -0.99 16.71 -11.96
C PRO A 178 -2.04 15.61 -11.77
N LYS A 179 -2.75 15.21 -12.82
CA LYS A 179 -3.73 14.12 -12.71
C LYS A 179 -3.06 12.78 -12.40
N SER A 180 -1.82 12.61 -12.85
CA SER A 180 -1.08 11.36 -12.72
C SER A 180 0.41 11.61 -12.63
N ILE A 181 1.13 10.70 -11.98
CA ILE A 181 2.57 10.55 -12.14
C ILE A 181 2.89 9.17 -12.70
N THR A 182 4.01 9.09 -13.41
CA THR A 182 4.54 7.83 -13.95
C THR A 182 5.88 7.53 -13.29
N LEU A 183 5.98 6.35 -12.71
CA LEU A 183 7.20 5.79 -12.11
C LEU A 183 7.82 4.79 -13.08
N SER A 184 9.14 4.75 -13.19
CA SER A 184 9.86 3.68 -13.88
C SER A 184 11.13 3.35 -13.14
N TRP A 185 11.53 2.07 -13.16
CA TRP A 185 12.70 1.61 -12.43
C TRP A 185 13.46 0.52 -13.18
N ILE A 186 14.76 0.43 -12.88
CA ILE A 186 15.68 -0.63 -13.31
C ILE A 186 16.55 -1.00 -12.12
N ASP A 187 16.60 -2.29 -11.82
CA ASP A 187 17.49 -2.93 -10.87
C ASP A 187 18.68 -3.55 -11.61
N PHE A 188 19.89 -3.32 -11.08
CA PHE A 188 21.12 -3.94 -11.57
C PHE A 188 21.10 -5.48 -11.48
N TYR A 189 20.39 -6.04 -10.49
CA TYR A 189 20.43 -7.45 -10.09
C TYR A 189 19.16 -8.23 -10.46
N ARG A 190 18.53 -7.81 -11.56
CA ARG A 190 17.42 -8.51 -12.23
C ARG A 190 17.78 -9.92 -12.66
#